data_AF-O05448-F1
#
_entry.id   AF-O05448-F1
#
_cell.length_a   1.000
_cell.length_b   1.000
_cell.length_c   1.000
_cell.angle_alpha   90.00
_cell.angle_beta   90.00
_cell.angle_gamma   90.00
#
_symmetry.space_group_name_H-M   'P 1'
#
loop_
_entity.id
_entity.type
_entity.pdbx_description
1 polymer ?
#
loop_
_entity_poly.entity_id
_entity_poly.type
_entity_poly.pdbx_seq_one_letter_code
_entity_poly.pdbx_strand_id
1 'polypeptide(L)'
;MSTWHRIGTEGEPLTDPLTTQAIAALSRGHGLFAGGVSGADIDAPQIQQYANAISWVANAVPTAAAYRWRGAARALRRLANTDEALAQIMAAAQIDHAHARTATRALLEAAKTDAMALTDTPLGRREAMARMAARLRAQHRHIARCRSRARLLGLRLRRLRYLRTAAARRPQVTTPGGRAQVLAAIQKALDIQGVHDPAARARWTRGMDLVARRESNYNANAINHWDSNAARGTPSRGVWQFIAPTFAAYHEPGTSTNIHDLVAQACAFINYARGHYGVAADASNLADLIQQADPRRSPRGY
;
A
#
# COMPACT_ATOMS: atom_id res chain seq x y z
N MET A 1 31.02 -77.88 -13.01
CA MET A 1 29.85 -76.97 -13.17
C MET A 1 30.09 -75.76 -12.29
N SER A 2 29.80 -74.58 -12.83
CA SER A 2 30.26 -73.25 -12.44
C SER A 2 30.18 -72.86 -10.97
N THR A 3 31.31 -72.37 -10.45
CA THR A 3 31.42 -71.45 -9.33
C THR A 3 30.93 -70.06 -9.77
N TRP A 4 29.71 -69.69 -9.35
CA TRP A 4 29.20 -68.34 -9.53
C TRP A 4 29.74 -67.43 -8.43
N HIS A 5 30.81 -66.70 -8.78
CA HIS A 5 31.07 -65.38 -8.22
C HIS A 5 30.14 -64.36 -8.89
N ARG A 6 29.31 -63.62 -8.13
CA ARG A 6 29.23 -62.14 -8.24
C ARG A 6 28.31 -61.48 -7.17
N ILE A 7 28.95 -60.77 -6.25
CA ILE A 7 28.67 -59.40 -5.77
C ILE A 7 27.25 -59.06 -5.31
N GLY A 8 27.13 -58.93 -3.98
CA GLY A 8 26.27 -57.98 -3.30
C GLY A 8 27.07 -57.35 -2.16
N THR A 9 27.99 -56.45 -2.52
CA THR A 9 28.78 -55.63 -1.60
C THR A 9 27.88 -54.60 -0.93
N GLU A 10 28.05 -54.47 0.38
CA GLU A 10 27.97 -53.21 1.13
C GLU A 10 26.62 -52.47 1.14
N GLY A 11 25.82 -52.80 2.15
CA GLY A 11 25.48 -51.81 3.17
C GLY A 11 24.60 -50.62 2.80
N GLU A 12 23.96 -50.53 1.63
CA GLU A 12 22.89 -49.55 1.44
C GLU A 12 21.72 -49.92 2.36
N PRO A 13 21.37 -49.10 3.37
CA PRO A 13 20.14 -49.32 4.10
C PRO A 13 19.02 -49.11 3.08
N LEU A 14 18.37 -50.20 2.68
CA LEU A 14 17.19 -50.24 1.82
C LEU A 14 16.05 -49.45 2.49
N THR A 15 16.14 -48.13 2.43
CA THR A 15 15.07 -47.24 2.86
C THR A 15 13.98 -47.37 1.81
N ASP A 16 12.83 -47.88 2.26
CA ASP A 16 11.64 -48.07 1.43
C ASP A 16 11.35 -46.82 0.57
N PRO A 17 11.12 -46.95 -0.75
CA PRO A 17 10.86 -45.82 -1.64
C PRO A 17 9.77 -44.86 -1.15
N LEU A 18 8.71 -45.38 -0.50
CA LEU A 18 7.64 -44.54 0.06
C LEU A 18 8.15 -43.70 1.25
N THR A 19 8.98 -44.29 2.10
CA THR A 19 9.63 -43.59 3.21
C THR A 19 10.52 -42.46 2.69
N THR A 20 11.32 -42.73 1.66
CA THR A 20 12.18 -41.72 1.01
C THR A 20 11.35 -40.57 0.40
N GLN A 21 10.26 -40.88 -0.30
CA GLN A 21 9.35 -39.86 -0.85
C GLN A 21 8.69 -39.01 0.24
N ALA A 22 8.29 -39.64 1.35
CA ALA A 22 7.66 -38.94 2.47
C ALA A 22 8.64 -37.99 3.17
N ILE A 23 9.89 -38.41 3.39
CA ILE A 23 10.95 -37.54 3.93
C ILE A 23 11.22 -36.38 2.98
N ALA A 24 11.27 -36.63 1.66
CA ALA A 24 11.44 -35.57 0.67
C ALA A 24 10.28 -34.56 0.69
N ALA A 25 9.03 -35.02 0.85
CA ALA A 25 7.88 -34.15 1.01
C ALA A 25 7.97 -33.30 2.28
N LEU A 26 8.34 -33.91 3.41
CA LEU A 26 8.57 -33.19 4.67
C LEU A 26 9.69 -32.15 4.54
N SER A 27 10.77 -32.48 3.83
CA SER A 27 11.88 -31.56 3.57
C SER A 27 11.42 -30.35 2.75
N ARG A 28 10.70 -30.56 1.65
CA ARG A 28 10.12 -29.46 0.85
C ARG A 28 9.18 -28.57 1.65
N GLY A 29 8.30 -29.17 2.45
CA GLY A 29 7.37 -28.43 3.30
C GLY A 29 8.08 -27.61 4.38
N HIS A 30 9.16 -28.12 4.96
CA HIS A 30 10.01 -27.37 5.90
C HIS A 30 10.75 -26.23 5.19
N GLY A 31 11.22 -26.46 3.96
CA GLY A 31 11.92 -25.47 3.13
C GLY A 31 11.13 -24.19 2.87
N LEU A 32 9.78 -24.25 2.89
CA LEU A 32 8.92 -23.06 2.80
C LEU A 32 9.16 -22.05 3.93
N PHE A 33 9.76 -22.48 5.05
CA PHE A 33 10.06 -21.66 6.22
C PHE A 33 11.55 -21.38 6.40
N ALA A 34 12.37 -21.63 5.36
CA ALA A 34 13.83 -21.50 5.43
C ALA A 34 14.33 -20.05 5.45
N GLY A 35 13.56 -19.10 4.89
CA GLY A 35 13.93 -17.67 4.89
C GLY A 35 13.88 -17.04 6.27
N GLY A 36 14.83 -16.16 6.59
CA GLY A 36 14.72 -15.28 7.75
C GLY A 36 13.71 -14.16 7.44
N VAL A 37 12.83 -13.85 8.38
CA VAL A 37 12.02 -12.62 8.29
C VAL A 37 12.84 -11.51 8.93
N SER A 38 13.57 -10.72 8.14
CA SER A 38 14.31 -9.55 8.66
C SER A 38 13.32 -8.61 9.32
N GLY A 39 13.47 -8.39 10.63
CA GLY A 39 12.76 -7.34 11.34
C GLY A 39 13.28 -6.00 10.86
N ALA A 40 12.43 -5.22 10.19
CA ALA A 40 12.67 -3.79 10.15
C ALA A 40 12.27 -3.27 11.53
N ASP A 41 13.23 -2.72 12.29
CA ASP A 41 12.94 -2.03 13.54
C ASP A 41 12.04 -0.83 13.22
N ILE A 42 10.77 -0.92 13.62
CA ILE A 42 9.83 0.20 13.50
C ILE A 42 9.88 0.96 14.82
N ASP A 43 10.51 2.13 14.80
CA ASP A 43 10.72 2.97 15.99
C ASP A 43 9.48 3.81 16.36
N ALA A 44 8.35 3.14 16.60
CA ALA A 44 7.11 3.76 17.05
C ALA A 44 7.22 4.49 18.42
N PRO A 45 7.99 3.97 19.42
CA PRO A 45 8.12 4.61 20.72
C PRO A 45 8.71 6.02 20.66
N GLN A 46 9.73 6.25 19.82
CA GLN A 46 10.38 7.56 19.71
C GLN A 46 9.41 8.63 19.19
N ILE A 47 8.60 8.30 18.19
CA ILE A 47 7.60 9.22 17.59
C ILE A 47 6.53 9.62 18.63
N GLN A 48 6.13 8.67 19.49
CA GLN A 48 5.18 8.93 20.56
C GLN A 48 5.74 9.91 21.60
N GLN A 49 7.03 9.79 21.95
CA GLN A 49 7.70 10.72 22.85
C GLN A 49 7.73 12.15 22.29
N TYR A 50 8.08 12.31 21.01
CA TYR A 50 8.03 13.61 20.33
C TYR A 50 6.63 14.23 20.34
N ALA A 51 5.58 13.44 20.10
CA ALA A 51 4.21 13.93 20.11
C ALA A 51 3.77 14.43 21.51
N ASN A 52 4.23 13.76 22.56
CA ASN A 52 3.97 14.14 23.95
C ASN A 52 4.72 15.43 24.31
N ALA A 53 6.00 15.55 23.93
CA ALA A 53 6.78 16.77 24.12
C ALA A 53 6.13 18.00 23.46
N ILE A 54 5.67 17.88 22.20
CA ILE A 54 4.97 18.97 21.50
C ILE A 54 3.64 19.32 22.19
N SER A 55 2.92 18.33 22.71
CA SER A 55 1.66 18.59 23.44
C SER A 55 1.89 19.33 24.74
N TRP A 56 2.95 18.99 25.46
CA TRP A 56 3.33 19.64 26.71
C TRP A 56 3.65 21.12 26.46
N VAL A 57 4.51 21.43 25.48
CA VAL A 57 4.82 22.82 25.11
C VAL A 57 3.57 23.58 24.64
N ALA A 58 2.73 22.94 23.82
CA ALA A 58 1.50 23.57 23.32
C ALA A 58 0.45 23.87 24.41
N ASN A 59 0.52 23.20 25.56
CA ASN A 59 -0.35 23.47 26.69
C ASN A 59 0.18 24.61 27.57
N ALA A 60 1.48 24.91 27.50
CA ALA A 60 2.11 26.00 28.26
C ALA A 60 2.01 27.38 27.58
N VAL A 61 1.59 27.45 26.30
CA VAL A 61 1.58 28.70 25.51
C VAL A 61 0.14 29.09 25.10
N PRO A 62 -0.34 30.31 25.42
CA PRO A 62 -1.59 30.85 24.89
C PRO A 62 -1.46 31.34 23.43
N THR A 63 -2.59 31.50 22.74
CA THR A 63 -2.77 32.02 21.35
C THR A 63 -2.61 31.02 20.21
N ALA A 64 -3.09 31.38 19.01
CA ALA A 64 -3.33 30.50 17.86
C ALA A 64 -2.19 29.54 17.46
N ALA A 65 -0.95 29.83 17.84
CA ALA A 65 0.18 28.89 17.72
C ALA A 65 -0.12 27.55 18.42
N ALA A 66 -0.62 27.57 19.66
CA ALA A 66 -0.94 26.37 20.42
C ALA A 66 -1.95 25.45 19.72
N TYR A 67 -2.92 26.01 18.99
CA TYR A 67 -3.87 25.22 18.18
C TYR A 67 -3.18 24.43 17.08
N ARG A 68 -2.26 25.06 16.33
CA ARG A 68 -1.47 24.38 15.30
C ARG A 68 -0.60 23.27 15.89
N TRP A 69 0.04 23.54 17.03
CA TRP A 69 0.93 22.60 17.71
C TRP A 69 0.16 21.39 18.27
N ARG A 70 -1.02 21.60 18.88
CA ARG A 70 -1.93 20.50 19.27
C ARG A 70 -2.38 19.68 18.07
N GLY A 71 -2.62 20.32 16.92
CA GLY A 71 -2.95 19.64 15.66
C GLY A 71 -1.80 18.77 15.13
N ALA A 72 -0.56 19.26 15.24
CA ALA A 72 0.65 18.52 14.90
C ALA A 72 0.91 17.36 15.86
N ALA A 73 0.77 17.56 17.18
CA ALA A 73 0.89 16.47 18.14
C ALA A 73 -0.16 15.37 17.95
N ARG A 74 -1.43 15.74 17.65
CA ARG A 74 -2.47 14.79 17.25
C ARG A 74 -2.14 14.06 15.94
N ALA A 75 -1.38 14.68 15.04
CA ALA A 75 -0.87 14.03 13.83
C ALA A 75 0.12 12.93 14.17
N LEU A 76 1.15 13.29 14.95
CA LEU A 76 2.24 12.39 15.33
C LEU A 76 1.74 11.20 16.15
N ARG A 77 0.82 11.42 17.10
CA ARG A 77 0.16 10.32 17.83
C ARG A 77 -0.56 9.34 16.90
N ARG A 78 -1.27 9.83 15.88
CA ARG A 78 -1.94 8.95 14.92
C ARG A 78 -0.95 8.17 14.06
N LEU A 79 0.17 8.79 13.71
CA LEU A 79 1.26 8.11 13.00
C LEU A 79 1.87 7.03 13.89
N ALA A 80 2.31 7.38 15.11
CA ALA A 80 2.85 6.44 16.08
C ALA A 80 1.91 5.25 16.35
N ASN A 81 0.60 5.49 16.53
CA ASN A 81 -0.38 4.41 16.68
C ASN A 81 -0.49 3.51 15.43
N THR A 82 -0.27 4.06 14.25
CA THR A 82 -0.27 3.28 12.99
C THR A 82 1.03 2.47 12.85
N ASP A 83 2.16 3.07 13.24
CA ASP A 83 3.48 2.43 13.27
C ASP A 83 3.50 1.28 14.27
N GLU A 84 2.91 1.47 15.44
CA GLU A 84 2.72 0.43 16.46
C GLU A 84 1.86 -0.72 15.92
N ALA A 85 0.75 -0.42 15.24
CA ALA A 85 -0.08 -1.44 14.61
C ALA A 85 0.68 -2.19 13.49
N LEU A 86 1.54 -1.51 12.74
CA LEU A 86 2.43 -2.13 11.75
C LEU A 86 3.43 -3.07 12.42
N ALA A 87 4.11 -2.60 13.48
CA ALA A 87 5.06 -3.39 14.26
C ALA A 87 4.41 -4.66 14.81
N GLN A 88 3.20 -4.56 15.38
CA GLN A 88 2.45 -5.72 15.87
C GLN A 88 2.09 -6.71 14.76
N ILE A 89 1.73 -6.24 13.57
CA ILE A 89 1.45 -7.12 12.43
C ILE A 89 2.72 -7.86 11.98
N MET A 90 3.85 -7.15 11.92
CA MET A 90 5.15 -7.75 11.55
C MET A 90 5.63 -8.76 12.60
N ALA A 91 5.56 -8.41 13.89
CA ALA A 91 5.91 -9.31 14.98
C ALA A 91 5.04 -10.58 14.98
N ALA A 92 3.73 -10.45 14.76
CA ALA A 92 2.84 -11.61 14.63
C ALA A 92 3.23 -12.51 13.44
N ALA A 93 3.60 -11.92 12.30
CA ALA A 93 4.07 -12.68 11.13
C ALA A 93 5.37 -13.45 11.44
N GLN A 94 6.31 -12.81 12.13
CA GLN A 94 7.58 -13.42 12.53
C GLN A 94 7.38 -14.58 13.52
N ILE A 95 6.55 -14.40 14.55
CA ILE A 95 6.23 -15.43 15.54
C ILE A 95 5.58 -16.64 14.85
N ASP A 96 4.59 -16.40 13.97
CA ASP A 96 3.91 -17.47 13.24
C ASP A 96 4.87 -18.26 12.33
N HIS A 97 5.74 -17.54 11.62
CA HIS A 97 6.75 -18.13 10.76
C HIS A 97 7.76 -18.97 11.57
N ALA A 98 8.24 -18.44 12.70
CA ALA A 98 9.18 -19.14 13.60
C ALA A 98 8.55 -20.41 14.20
N HIS A 99 7.31 -20.33 14.69
CA HIS A 99 6.59 -21.50 15.20
C HIS A 99 6.41 -22.59 14.13
N ALA A 100 6.02 -22.21 12.91
CA ALA A 100 5.87 -23.16 11.81
C ALA A 100 7.21 -23.79 11.41
N ARG A 101 8.30 -23.01 11.39
CA ARG A 101 9.65 -23.51 11.13
C ARG A 101 10.08 -24.55 12.16
N THR A 102 9.92 -24.26 13.45
CA THR A 102 10.30 -25.18 14.53
C THR A 102 9.46 -26.46 14.50
N ALA A 103 8.14 -26.33 14.34
CA ALA A 103 7.25 -27.49 14.30
C ALA A 103 7.54 -28.39 13.08
N THR A 104 7.73 -27.81 11.90
CA THR A 104 8.05 -28.60 10.69
C THR A 104 9.44 -29.22 10.74
N ARG A 105 10.42 -28.55 11.37
CA ARG A 105 11.74 -29.13 11.63
C ARG A 105 11.63 -30.37 12.52
N ALA A 106 10.89 -30.28 13.63
CA ALA A 106 10.69 -31.41 14.54
C ALA A 106 10.04 -32.61 13.84
N LEU A 107 9.03 -32.38 12.98
CA LEU A 107 8.41 -33.43 12.18
C LEU A 107 9.40 -34.10 11.20
N LEU A 108 10.25 -33.31 10.55
CA LEU A 108 11.27 -33.81 9.62
C LEU A 108 12.33 -34.63 10.35
N GLU A 109 12.85 -34.14 11.47
CA GLU A 109 13.86 -34.87 12.26
C GLU A 109 13.29 -36.17 12.83
N ALA A 110 12.07 -36.14 13.39
CA ALA A 110 11.41 -37.37 13.85
C ALA A 110 11.17 -38.38 12.72
N ALA A 111 10.90 -37.93 11.49
CA ALA A 111 10.76 -38.80 10.34
C ALA A 111 12.09 -39.45 9.92
N LYS A 112 13.19 -38.69 9.97
CA LYS A 112 14.55 -39.22 9.71
C LYS A 112 14.96 -40.24 10.77
N THR A 113 14.71 -39.96 12.05
CA THR A 113 15.01 -40.89 13.15
C THR A 113 14.23 -42.20 13.01
N ASP A 114 12.93 -42.13 12.72
CA ASP A 114 12.12 -43.34 12.49
C ASP A 114 12.63 -44.15 11.29
N ALA A 115 13.13 -43.51 10.23
CA ALA A 115 13.66 -44.21 9.06
C ALA A 115 15.02 -44.89 9.32
N MET A 116 15.78 -44.40 10.30
CA MET A 116 17.02 -45.05 10.76
C MET A 116 16.75 -46.23 11.71
N ALA A 117 15.58 -46.26 12.37
CA ALA A 117 15.20 -47.33 13.27
C ALA A 117 14.67 -48.55 12.50
N LEU A 118 15.55 -49.53 12.24
CA LEU A 118 15.20 -50.83 11.66
C LEU A 118 14.12 -51.51 12.53
N THR A 119 12.89 -51.62 12.00
CA THR A 119 11.83 -52.43 12.63
C THR A 119 11.30 -53.42 11.60
N ASP A 120 11.79 -54.65 11.66
CA ASP A 120 11.50 -55.68 10.64
C ASP A 120 10.18 -56.43 10.86
N THR A 121 9.43 -56.10 11.91
CA THR A 121 8.12 -56.73 12.15
C THR A 121 7.03 -56.10 11.28
N PRO A 122 6.08 -56.90 10.74
CA PRO A 122 4.94 -56.36 9.97
C PRO A 122 4.12 -55.31 10.73
N LEU A 123 3.96 -55.50 12.05
CA LEU A 123 3.27 -54.56 12.92
C LEU A 123 4.06 -53.25 13.07
N GLY A 124 5.38 -53.34 13.27
CA GLY A 124 6.26 -52.18 13.34
C GLY A 124 6.25 -51.34 12.06
N ARG A 125 6.25 -51.99 10.89
CA ARG A 125 6.13 -51.32 9.59
C ARG A 125 4.80 -50.58 9.43
N ARG A 126 3.68 -51.21 9.83
CA ARG A 126 2.35 -50.58 9.80
C ARG A 126 2.29 -49.35 10.70
N GLU A 127 2.84 -49.46 11.91
CA GLU A 127 2.87 -48.34 12.86
C GLU A 127 3.79 -47.22 12.38
N ALA A 128 4.95 -47.54 11.79
CA ALA A 128 5.84 -46.55 11.17
C ALA A 128 5.15 -45.79 10.03
N MET A 129 4.41 -46.49 9.17
CA MET A 129 3.59 -45.87 8.11
C MET A 129 2.49 -44.97 8.70
N ALA A 130 1.83 -45.39 9.78
CA ALA A 130 0.81 -44.58 10.45
C ALA A 130 1.41 -43.29 11.04
N ARG A 131 2.58 -43.38 11.70
CA ARG A 131 3.32 -42.21 12.20
C ARG A 131 3.77 -41.29 11.08
N MET A 132 4.28 -41.82 9.96
CA MET A 132 4.65 -41.01 8.79
C MET A 132 3.45 -40.25 8.21
N ALA A 133 2.31 -40.93 8.05
CA ALA A 133 1.07 -40.29 7.58
C ALA A 133 0.59 -39.21 8.56
N ALA A 134 0.71 -39.42 9.87
CA ALA A 134 0.41 -38.41 10.88
C ALA A 134 1.32 -37.18 10.76
N ARG A 135 2.63 -37.38 10.52
CA ARG A 135 3.60 -36.28 10.32
C ARG A 135 3.28 -35.46 9.06
N LEU A 136 2.98 -36.10 7.94
CA LEU A 136 2.58 -35.41 6.70
C LEU A 136 1.32 -34.56 6.89
N ARG A 137 0.29 -35.10 7.58
CA ARG A 137 -0.93 -34.34 7.91
C ARG A 137 -0.63 -33.17 8.85
N ALA A 138 0.21 -33.38 9.87
CA ALA A 138 0.61 -32.32 10.78
C ALA A 138 1.34 -31.19 10.05
N GLN A 139 2.31 -31.52 9.18
CA GLN A 139 3.01 -30.52 8.37
C GLN A 139 2.03 -29.74 7.47
N HIS A 140 1.13 -30.44 6.78
CA HIS A 140 0.12 -29.78 5.95
C HIS A 140 -0.72 -28.78 6.76
N ARG A 141 -1.14 -29.15 7.97
CA ARG A 141 -1.87 -28.24 8.89
C ARG A 141 -1.04 -27.01 9.26
N HIS A 142 0.26 -27.16 9.55
CA HIS A 142 1.14 -26.02 9.83
C HIS A 142 1.25 -25.07 8.63
N ILE A 143 1.43 -25.60 7.42
CA ILE A 143 1.53 -24.81 6.18
C ILE A 143 0.20 -24.08 5.91
N ALA A 144 -0.93 -24.79 5.99
CA ALA A 144 -2.25 -24.20 5.75
C ALA A 144 -2.59 -23.10 6.77
N ARG A 145 -2.29 -23.33 8.06
CA ARG A 145 -2.47 -22.33 9.13
C ARG A 145 -1.60 -21.10 8.89
N CYS A 146 -0.33 -21.28 8.56
CA CYS A 146 0.59 -20.17 8.30
C CYS A 146 0.13 -19.34 7.09
N ARG A 147 -0.28 -19.99 5.98
CA ARG A 147 -0.82 -19.28 4.80
C ARG A 147 -2.07 -18.47 5.13
N SER A 148 -2.98 -19.04 5.92
CA SER A 148 -4.21 -18.37 6.34
C SER A 148 -3.91 -17.14 7.21
N ARG A 149 -2.98 -17.27 8.15
CA ARG A 149 -2.55 -16.16 9.01
C ARG A 149 -1.79 -15.09 8.23
N ALA A 150 -0.89 -15.47 7.32
CA ALA A 150 -0.21 -14.52 6.43
C ALA A 150 -1.20 -13.71 5.57
N ARG A 151 -2.25 -14.36 5.04
CA ARG A 151 -3.32 -13.65 4.31
C ARG A 151 -4.07 -12.67 5.21
N LEU A 152 -4.41 -13.06 6.43
CA LEU A 152 -5.07 -12.17 7.40
C LEU A 152 -4.19 -10.96 7.75
N LEU A 153 -2.91 -11.18 8.01
CA LEU A 153 -1.95 -10.12 8.31
C LEU A 153 -1.78 -9.17 7.10
N GLY A 154 -1.71 -9.71 5.88
CA GLY A 154 -1.73 -8.92 4.65
C GLY A 154 -2.98 -8.04 4.50
N LEU A 155 -4.16 -8.55 4.88
CA LEU A 155 -5.39 -7.74 4.91
C LEU A 155 -5.35 -6.66 6.00
N ARG A 156 -4.73 -6.92 7.15
CA ARG A 156 -4.53 -5.91 8.20
C ARG A 156 -3.56 -4.81 7.75
N LEU A 157 -2.46 -5.17 7.07
CA LEU A 157 -1.54 -4.20 6.47
C LEU A 157 -2.27 -3.28 5.50
N ARG A 158 -3.11 -3.84 4.60
CA ARG A 158 -3.91 -3.04 3.65
C ARG A 158 -4.91 -2.10 4.34
N ARG A 159 -5.35 -2.42 5.56
CA ARG A 159 -6.24 -1.57 6.36
C ARG A 159 -5.50 -0.50 7.15
N LEU A 160 -4.18 -0.60 7.31
CA LEU A 160 -3.42 0.45 7.98
C LEU A 160 -3.59 1.76 7.23
N ARG A 161 -3.87 2.82 8.00
CA ARG A 161 -4.16 4.13 7.45
C ARG A 161 -2.94 4.89 6.95
N TYR A 162 -1.76 4.26 6.89
CA TYR A 162 -0.61 4.79 6.14
C TYR A 162 -1.05 5.33 4.78
N LEU A 163 -1.92 4.57 4.10
CA LEU A 163 -2.45 4.91 2.78
C LEU A 163 -3.38 6.15 2.77
N ARG A 164 -4.05 6.48 3.88
CA ARG A 164 -4.92 7.68 3.96
C ARG A 164 -4.22 8.91 4.53
N THR A 165 -3.21 8.75 5.37
CA THR A 165 -2.52 9.89 5.99
C THR A 165 -1.32 10.39 5.20
N ALA A 166 -0.61 9.52 4.46
CA ALA A 166 0.49 9.97 3.60
C ALA A 166 -0.01 10.82 2.42
N ALA A 167 -1.16 10.45 1.83
CA ALA A 167 -1.78 11.19 0.72
C ALA A 167 -2.34 12.57 1.14
N ALA A 168 -2.80 12.73 2.38
CA ALA A 168 -3.42 13.98 2.84
C ALA A 168 -2.46 14.98 3.49
N ARG A 169 -1.16 14.66 3.66
CA ARG A 169 -0.31 15.41 4.60
C ARG A 169 1.18 15.53 4.30
N ARG A 170 1.63 15.43 3.04
CA ARG A 170 2.64 16.43 2.66
C ARG A 170 1.95 17.76 2.89
N PRO A 171 2.46 18.69 3.72
CA PRO A 171 2.04 20.06 3.57
C PRO A 171 2.37 20.35 2.11
N GLN A 172 1.34 20.39 1.26
CA GLN A 172 1.47 21.09 0.01
C GLN A 172 1.80 22.49 0.47
N VAL A 173 3.10 22.77 0.49
CA VAL A 173 3.64 24.08 0.75
C VAL A 173 2.86 24.94 -0.21
N THR A 174 1.92 25.72 0.33
CA THR A 174 1.34 26.80 -0.44
C THR A 174 2.53 27.65 -0.78
N THR A 175 2.97 27.62 -2.04
CA THR A 175 3.89 28.65 -2.52
C THR A 175 3.23 29.97 -2.16
N PRO A 176 3.90 30.89 -1.45
CA PRO A 176 3.34 32.21 -1.21
C PRO A 176 2.83 32.80 -2.53
N GLY A 177 1.56 33.22 -2.58
CA GLY A 177 0.92 33.70 -3.81
C GLY A 177 0.35 32.64 -4.77
N GLY A 178 0.43 31.34 -4.45
CA GLY A 178 -0.06 30.25 -5.32
C GLY A 178 -1.53 30.41 -5.73
N ARG A 179 -2.42 30.76 -4.79
CA ARG A 179 -3.84 31.04 -5.12
C ARG A 179 -3.98 32.19 -6.12
N ALA A 180 -3.20 33.27 -5.96
CA ALA A 180 -3.27 34.42 -6.87
C ALA A 180 -2.81 34.03 -8.29
N GLN A 181 -1.76 33.22 -8.41
CA GLN A 181 -1.30 32.69 -9.70
C GLN A 181 -2.34 31.78 -10.36
N VAL A 182 -2.98 30.90 -9.58
CA VAL A 182 -4.08 30.04 -10.07
C VAL A 182 -5.26 30.88 -10.56
N LEU A 183 -5.69 31.89 -9.81
CA LEU A 183 -6.78 32.78 -10.23
C LEU A 183 -6.44 33.55 -11.50
N ALA A 184 -5.21 34.07 -11.63
CA ALA A 184 -4.75 34.74 -12.84
C ALA A 184 -4.72 33.78 -14.05
N ALA A 185 -4.27 32.55 -13.86
CA ALA A 185 -4.29 31.53 -14.91
C ALA A 185 -5.71 31.14 -15.33
N ILE A 186 -6.65 31.03 -14.38
CA ILE A 186 -8.08 30.80 -14.70
C ILE A 186 -8.62 31.95 -15.56
N GLN A 187 -8.34 33.22 -15.21
CA GLN A 187 -8.83 34.34 -16.02
C GLN A 187 -8.27 34.29 -17.45
N LYS A 188 -6.97 34.04 -17.60
CA LYS A 188 -6.34 33.92 -18.92
C LYS A 188 -6.89 32.74 -19.72
N ALA A 189 -7.16 31.61 -19.06
CA ALA A 189 -7.79 30.46 -19.70
C ALA A 189 -9.22 30.78 -20.17
N LEU A 190 -10.01 31.50 -19.36
CA LEU A 190 -11.33 31.95 -19.75
C LEU A 190 -11.30 32.90 -20.96
N ASP A 191 -10.28 33.76 -21.07
CA ASP A 191 -10.07 34.61 -22.23
C ASP A 191 -9.76 33.78 -23.49
N ILE A 192 -8.86 32.79 -23.37
CA ILE A 192 -8.53 31.85 -24.47
C ILE A 192 -9.76 31.06 -24.91
N GLN A 193 -10.63 30.67 -23.97
CA GLN A 193 -11.85 29.92 -24.23
C GLN A 193 -13.04 30.78 -24.72
N GLY A 194 -12.85 32.09 -24.87
CA GLY A 194 -13.91 33.01 -25.32
C GLY A 194 -15.04 33.24 -24.31
N VAL A 195 -14.80 32.99 -23.02
CA VAL A 195 -15.80 33.18 -21.96
C VAL A 195 -15.74 34.61 -21.43
N HIS A 196 -16.52 35.50 -22.03
CA HIS A 196 -16.54 36.94 -21.68
C HIS A 196 -17.68 37.33 -20.73
N ASP A 197 -18.77 36.55 -20.67
CA ASP A 197 -19.90 36.82 -19.77
C ASP A 197 -19.45 36.85 -18.29
N PRO A 198 -19.65 37.96 -17.55
CA PRO A 198 -19.18 38.08 -16.17
C PRO A 198 -19.74 37.00 -15.23
N ALA A 199 -21.00 36.59 -15.43
CA ALA A 199 -21.64 35.59 -14.58
C ALA A 199 -21.04 34.18 -14.81
N ALA A 200 -20.82 33.81 -16.07
CA ALA A 200 -20.13 32.59 -16.46
C ALA A 200 -18.70 32.55 -15.91
N ARG A 201 -17.94 33.64 -16.06
CA ARG A 201 -16.58 33.75 -15.51
C ARG A 201 -16.54 33.55 -14.00
N ALA A 202 -17.50 34.15 -13.28
CA ALA A 202 -17.61 33.98 -11.83
C ALA A 202 -17.92 32.52 -11.42
N ARG A 203 -18.75 31.80 -12.20
CA ARG A 203 -19.07 30.38 -11.96
C ARG A 203 -17.85 29.48 -12.19
N TRP A 204 -17.18 29.62 -13.33
CA TRP A 204 -15.95 28.89 -13.63
C TRP A 204 -14.87 29.14 -12.58
N THR A 205 -14.61 30.42 -12.26
CA THR A 205 -13.56 30.81 -11.30
C THR A 205 -13.78 30.19 -9.93
N ARG A 206 -15.01 30.26 -9.40
CA ARG A 206 -15.34 29.68 -8.09
C ARG A 206 -15.20 28.16 -8.07
N GLY A 207 -15.65 27.48 -9.13
CA GLY A 207 -15.56 26.03 -9.23
C GLY A 207 -14.10 25.57 -9.31
N MET A 208 -13.32 26.18 -10.20
CA MET A 208 -11.91 25.82 -10.42
C MET A 208 -11.02 26.18 -9.22
N ASP A 209 -11.25 27.32 -8.55
CA ASP A 209 -10.56 27.70 -7.30
C ASP A 209 -10.79 26.66 -6.21
N LEU A 210 -12.04 26.19 -6.06
CA LEU A 210 -12.37 25.15 -5.08
C LEU A 210 -11.70 23.81 -5.38
N VAL A 211 -11.69 23.38 -6.65
CA VAL A 211 -10.99 22.15 -7.05
C VAL A 211 -9.49 22.30 -6.81
N ALA A 212 -8.87 23.40 -7.26
CA ALA A 212 -7.45 23.67 -7.06
C ALA A 212 -7.05 23.63 -5.57
N ARG A 213 -7.90 24.19 -4.70
CA ARG A 213 -7.72 24.14 -3.25
C ARG A 213 -7.78 22.72 -2.70
N ARG A 214 -8.73 21.90 -3.18
CA ARG A 214 -8.98 20.55 -2.68
C ARG A 214 -7.94 19.54 -3.17
N GLU A 215 -7.50 19.68 -4.42
CA GLU A 215 -6.61 18.72 -5.09
C GLU A 215 -5.13 18.97 -4.79
N SER A 216 -4.71 20.23 -4.83
CA SER A 216 -3.30 20.61 -4.75
C SER A 216 -2.95 21.69 -3.73
N ASN A 217 -3.96 22.28 -3.09
CA ASN A 217 -3.80 23.49 -2.28
C ASN A 217 -3.02 24.58 -3.04
N TYR A 218 -3.30 24.71 -4.34
CA TYR A 218 -2.66 25.64 -5.29
C TYR A 218 -1.19 25.36 -5.61
N ASN A 219 -0.69 24.15 -5.36
CA ASN A 219 0.68 23.78 -5.70
C ASN A 219 0.81 23.31 -7.17
N ALA A 220 1.41 24.15 -8.01
CA ALA A 220 1.69 23.83 -9.42
C ALA A 220 2.59 22.60 -9.61
N ASN A 221 3.42 22.27 -8.62
CA ASN A 221 4.36 21.15 -8.66
C ASN A 221 3.83 19.91 -7.92
N ALA A 222 2.55 19.86 -7.56
CA ALA A 222 1.98 18.70 -6.88
C ALA A 222 2.10 17.45 -7.77
N ILE A 223 2.60 16.34 -7.21
CA ILE A 223 2.66 15.04 -7.86
C ILE A 223 2.16 13.99 -6.85
N ASN A 224 1.16 13.21 -7.25
CA ASN A 224 0.69 12.08 -6.47
C ASN A 224 1.45 10.81 -6.84
N HIS A 225 2.22 10.24 -5.92
CA HIS A 225 3.04 9.04 -6.17
C HIS A 225 2.37 7.73 -5.72
N TRP A 226 1.14 7.78 -5.22
CA TRP A 226 0.57 6.67 -4.45
C TRP A 226 -0.79 6.18 -4.94
N ASP A 227 -1.47 6.93 -5.83
CA ASP A 227 -2.74 6.48 -6.39
C ASP A 227 -2.55 5.34 -7.41
N SER A 228 -3.67 4.77 -7.86
CA SER A 228 -3.69 3.73 -8.88
C SER A 228 -3.05 4.18 -10.19
N ASN A 229 -3.03 5.48 -10.49
CA ASN A 229 -2.41 6.03 -11.68
C ASN A 229 -0.88 6.07 -11.55
N ALA A 230 -0.35 6.42 -10.38
CA ALA A 230 1.08 6.37 -10.08
C ALA A 230 1.62 4.93 -10.15
N ALA A 231 0.88 3.96 -9.63
CA ALA A 231 1.21 2.53 -9.76
C ALA A 231 1.25 2.07 -11.23
N ARG A 232 0.49 2.72 -12.12
CA ARG A 232 0.49 2.50 -13.57
C ARG A 232 1.53 3.35 -14.31
N GLY A 233 2.37 4.12 -13.61
CA GLY A 233 3.42 4.96 -14.19
C GLY A 233 2.95 6.34 -14.69
N THR A 234 1.68 6.69 -14.51
CA THR A 234 1.09 7.97 -14.95
C THR A 234 0.54 8.76 -13.75
N PRO A 235 1.37 9.17 -12.79
CA PRO A 235 0.90 9.87 -11.59
C PRO A 235 0.11 11.13 -11.94
N SER A 236 -0.88 11.49 -11.11
CA SER A 236 -1.57 12.78 -11.18
C SER A 236 -0.62 13.92 -10.83
N ARG A 237 -0.68 15.04 -11.58
CA ARG A 237 0.24 16.17 -11.49
C ARG A 237 -0.48 17.52 -11.55
N GLY A 238 0.17 18.53 -11.00
CA GLY A 238 -0.25 19.92 -11.12
C GLY A 238 -1.41 20.34 -10.22
N VAL A 239 -1.98 21.52 -10.50
CA VAL A 239 -2.95 22.17 -9.63
C VAL A 239 -4.28 21.43 -9.59
N TRP A 240 -4.73 20.92 -10.74
CA TRP A 240 -5.98 20.17 -10.88
C TRP A 240 -5.76 18.66 -10.94
N GLN A 241 -4.54 18.18 -10.61
CA GLN A 241 -4.21 16.75 -10.49
C GLN A 241 -4.54 15.92 -11.74
N PHE A 242 -4.18 16.42 -12.92
CA PHE A 242 -4.32 15.66 -14.17
C PHE A 242 -3.30 14.52 -14.25
N ILE A 243 -3.73 13.37 -14.79
CA ILE A 243 -2.80 12.39 -15.35
C ILE A 243 -2.38 12.81 -16.75
N ALA A 244 -1.16 12.45 -17.16
CA ALA A 244 -0.59 12.89 -18.43
C ALA A 244 -1.47 12.56 -19.67
N PRO A 245 -2.08 11.36 -19.79
CA PRO A 245 -2.95 11.06 -20.93
C PRO A 245 -4.20 11.96 -21.00
N THR A 246 -4.82 12.26 -19.86
CA THR A 246 -6.00 13.13 -19.82
C THR A 246 -5.62 14.58 -20.14
N PHE A 247 -4.51 15.07 -19.59
CA PHE A 247 -4.02 16.41 -19.93
C PHE A 247 -3.76 16.54 -21.43
N ALA A 248 -3.11 15.56 -22.05
CA ALA A 248 -2.83 15.57 -23.48
C ALA A 248 -4.12 15.51 -24.33
N ALA A 249 -5.10 14.71 -23.93
CA ALA A 249 -6.36 14.57 -24.68
C ALA A 249 -7.24 15.83 -24.67
N TYR A 250 -7.15 16.65 -23.61
CA TYR A 250 -7.94 17.88 -23.45
C TYR A 250 -7.09 19.15 -23.53
N HIS A 251 -5.83 19.02 -23.95
CA HIS A 251 -4.90 20.14 -24.09
C HIS A 251 -5.47 21.19 -25.06
N GLU A 252 -5.26 22.47 -24.73
CA GLU A 252 -5.72 23.59 -25.56
C GLU A 252 -4.62 23.98 -26.56
N PRO A 253 -4.86 23.87 -27.87
CA PRO A 253 -3.92 24.30 -28.89
C PRO A 253 -3.44 25.75 -28.67
N GLY A 254 -2.14 25.98 -28.83
CA GLY A 254 -1.53 27.30 -28.58
C GLY A 254 -1.13 27.58 -27.12
N THR A 255 -1.40 26.64 -26.20
CA THR A 255 -0.87 26.70 -24.82
C THR A 255 0.32 25.75 -24.61
N SER A 256 1.05 25.91 -23.50
CA SER A 256 2.21 25.06 -23.16
C SER A 256 1.83 23.58 -23.07
N THR A 257 2.69 22.67 -23.55
CA THR A 257 2.52 21.22 -23.39
C THR A 257 3.01 20.71 -22.03
N ASN A 258 3.55 21.58 -21.17
CA ASN A 258 3.95 21.22 -19.83
C ASN A 258 2.73 21.09 -18.91
N ILE A 259 2.51 19.90 -18.35
CA ILE A 259 1.43 19.62 -17.40
C ILE A 259 1.50 20.45 -16.10
N HIS A 260 2.64 21.07 -15.79
CA HIS A 260 2.77 21.98 -14.64
C HIS A 260 2.44 23.45 -14.98
N ASP A 261 2.27 23.80 -16.26
CA ASP A 261 1.85 25.15 -16.65
C ASP A 261 0.40 25.42 -16.20
N LEU A 262 0.19 26.54 -15.51
CA LEU A 262 -1.12 26.84 -14.91
C LEU A 262 -2.19 27.19 -15.95
N VAL A 263 -1.82 27.89 -17.02
CA VAL A 263 -2.77 28.32 -18.06
C VAL A 263 -3.19 27.11 -18.88
N ALA A 264 -2.23 26.27 -19.28
CA ALA A 264 -2.52 25.04 -20.01
C ALA A 264 -3.39 24.08 -19.20
N GLN A 265 -3.12 23.90 -17.89
CA GLN A 265 -3.98 23.08 -17.03
C GLN A 265 -5.37 23.68 -16.85
N ALA A 266 -5.50 25.01 -16.72
CA ALA A 266 -6.79 25.66 -16.59
C ALA A 266 -7.64 25.47 -17.86
N CYS A 267 -7.06 25.66 -19.06
CA CYS A 267 -7.74 25.38 -20.31
C CYS A 267 -8.12 23.90 -20.43
N ALA A 268 -7.19 22.99 -20.10
CA ALA A 268 -7.46 21.55 -20.12
C ALA A 268 -8.58 21.14 -19.14
N PHE A 269 -8.69 21.80 -17.98
CA PHE A 269 -9.81 21.60 -17.06
C PHE A 269 -11.15 22.02 -17.66
N ILE A 270 -11.21 23.18 -18.32
CA ILE A 270 -12.43 23.65 -18.99
C ILE A 270 -12.82 22.67 -20.10
N ASN A 271 -11.89 22.25 -20.94
CA ASN A 271 -12.11 21.28 -22.01
C ASN A 271 -12.55 19.92 -21.47
N TYR A 272 -11.92 19.42 -20.41
CA TYR A 272 -12.29 18.18 -19.75
C TYR A 272 -13.69 18.26 -19.13
N ALA A 273 -13.99 19.34 -18.40
CA ALA A 273 -15.30 19.56 -17.80
C ALA A 273 -16.42 19.58 -18.87
N ARG A 274 -16.21 20.28 -19.98
CA ARG A 274 -17.19 20.38 -21.06
C ARG A 274 -17.30 19.07 -21.85
N GLY A 275 -16.17 18.50 -22.27
CA GLY A 275 -16.14 17.34 -23.17
C GLY A 275 -16.42 16.01 -22.47
N HIS A 276 -15.98 15.83 -21.22
CA HIS A 276 -16.19 14.58 -20.48
C HIS A 276 -17.47 14.59 -19.63
N TYR A 277 -17.74 15.68 -18.92
CA TYR A 277 -18.89 15.77 -18.01
C TYR A 277 -20.11 16.46 -18.62
N GLY A 278 -19.99 17.14 -19.76
CA GLY A 278 -21.09 17.91 -20.34
C GLY A 278 -21.39 19.21 -19.59
N VAL A 279 -20.37 19.82 -18.96
CA VAL A 279 -20.53 21.12 -18.32
C VAL A 279 -20.89 22.18 -19.38
N ALA A 280 -21.91 22.97 -19.10
CA ALA A 280 -22.37 24.04 -19.97
C ALA A 280 -21.27 25.11 -20.14
N ALA A 281 -21.26 25.81 -21.28
CA ALA A 281 -20.26 26.85 -21.55
C ALA A 281 -20.24 27.95 -20.47
N ASP A 282 -21.38 28.20 -19.83
CA ASP A 282 -21.54 29.19 -18.78
C ASP A 282 -21.26 28.66 -17.36
N ALA A 283 -20.87 27.39 -17.20
CA ALA A 283 -20.65 26.69 -15.92
C ALA A 283 -21.85 26.67 -14.95
N SER A 284 -23.09 26.85 -15.43
CA SER A 284 -24.29 26.79 -14.59
C SER A 284 -24.45 25.45 -13.87
N ASN A 285 -24.08 24.33 -14.50
CA ASN A 285 -24.19 22.96 -13.98
C ASN A 285 -22.84 22.37 -13.48
N LEU A 286 -21.79 23.18 -13.36
CA LEU A 286 -20.44 22.70 -13.06
C LEU A 286 -20.35 21.98 -11.71
N ALA A 287 -20.95 22.54 -10.66
CA ALA A 287 -20.92 21.95 -9.32
C ALA A 287 -21.78 20.68 -9.22
N ASP A 288 -22.83 20.57 -10.03
CA ASP A 288 -23.70 19.40 -10.06
C ASP A 288 -23.02 18.20 -10.72
N LEU A 289 -22.24 18.47 -11.77
CA LEU A 289 -21.53 17.44 -12.55
C LEU A 289 -20.16 17.08 -11.97
N ILE A 290 -19.42 18.07 -11.45
CA ILE A 290 -18.10 17.88 -10.85
C ILE A 290 -18.20 18.11 -9.34
N GLN A 291 -18.38 17.02 -8.60
CA GLN A 291 -18.50 17.06 -7.14
C GLN A 291 -17.35 17.82 -6.43
N GLN A 292 -16.12 17.76 -6.97
CA GLN A 292 -14.99 18.49 -6.41
C GLN A 292 -15.17 20.01 -6.44
N ALA A 293 -16.03 20.51 -7.32
CA ALA A 293 -16.38 21.91 -7.42
C ALA A 293 -17.64 22.30 -6.63
N ASP A 294 -18.30 21.37 -5.94
CA ASP A 294 -19.42 21.67 -5.05
C ASP A 294 -18.92 21.96 -3.61
N PRO A 295 -19.08 23.19 -3.09
CA PRO A 295 -18.71 23.51 -1.71
C PRO A 295 -19.57 22.80 -0.66
N ARG A 296 -20.79 22.37 -1.01
CA ARG A 296 -21.76 21.73 -0.11
C ARG A 296 -21.45 20.25 0.12
N ARG A 297 -20.66 19.62 -0.76
CA ARG A 297 -20.27 18.21 -0.67
C ARG A 297 -18.83 18.07 -0.18
N SER A 298 -18.57 17.00 0.58
CA SER A 298 -17.19 16.62 0.92
C SER A 298 -16.40 16.22 -0.33
N PRO A 299 -15.08 16.45 -0.39
CA PRO A 299 -14.24 15.97 -1.47
C PRO A 299 -14.39 14.46 -1.62
N ARG A 300 -14.53 13.95 -2.85
CA ARG A 300 -14.39 12.52 -3.12
C ARG A 300 -12.89 12.19 -3.05
N GLY A 301 -12.50 11.13 -2.35
CA GLY A 301 -11.19 10.54 -2.60
C GLY A 301 -11.28 9.75 -3.91
N TYR A 302 -10.32 9.93 -4.82
CA TYR A 302 -10.11 9.00 -5.92
C TYR A 302 -9.71 7.62 -5.37
#